data_AF-A0A2D4HUR1-F1
#
_entry.id   AF-A0A2D4HUR1-F1
#
_cell.length_a   1.000
_cell.length_b   1.000
_cell.length_c   1.000
_cell.angle_alpha   90.00
_cell.angle_beta   90.00
_cell.angle_gamma   90.00
#
_symmetry.space_group_name_H-M   'P 1'
#
loop_
_entity.id
_entity.type
_entity.pdbx_description
1 polymer ?
#
loop_
_entity_poly.entity_id
_entity_poly.type
_entity_poly.pdbx_seq_one_letter_code
_entity_poly.pdbx_strand_id
1 'polypeptide(L)'
;VSEAIKTTQIFLAKHNNKLSDQEKGQISVQLDALKETYDQLCCDSTEQLQQMQRHMAQQMAHKTLQEQQAIRGHKLQEMCTWMAQAEARLQGSQAATAGASGEDLSVLEHSQKDVADLRRSLHSRTASFTSVLKATEDFLEENRIKLPLGELESLQEKLHQAQGQYLSLQERVEAAQKELESAVSSVMQQQTEKVRVIKDFEENQNKIESLLHWVASVKKSRGVPEGKLWPVEKDGGSHGGGRVQGAPDGHLLEMVEENLDLHYTSLKVHHQELLSHQQDVILATQSAQGFLDKHNPDLTLEEKQDLQRRLGGLKDQYA
;
A
#
# COMPACT_ATOMS: atom_id res chain seq x y z
N VAL A 1 -2.81 72.80 48.75
CA VAL A 1 -3.21 72.43 50.13
C VAL A 1 -2.01 72.21 51.04
N SER A 2 -1.04 71.32 50.70
CA SER A 2 0.20 71.16 51.49
C SER A 2 0.95 72.47 51.77
N GLU A 3 1.08 73.36 50.77
CA GLU A 3 1.71 74.67 50.95
C GLU A 3 0.91 75.60 51.87
N ALA A 4 -0.42 75.55 51.82
CA ALA A 4 -1.29 76.31 52.73
C ALA A 4 -1.17 75.80 54.17
N ILE A 5 -1.14 74.47 54.37
CA ILE A 5 -0.88 73.84 55.68
C ILE A 5 0.48 74.30 56.22
N LYS A 6 1.55 74.24 55.41
CA LYS A 6 2.90 74.70 55.81
C LYS A 6 2.94 76.18 56.15
N THR A 7 2.29 77.02 55.34
CA THR A 7 2.27 78.48 55.54
C THR A 7 1.53 78.84 56.82
N THR A 8 0.39 78.21 57.10
CA THR A 8 -0.38 78.39 58.34
C THR A 8 0.37 77.87 59.57
N GLN A 9 1.10 76.75 59.45
CA GLN A 9 2.00 76.26 60.52
C GLN A 9 3.11 77.26 60.84
N ILE A 10 3.75 77.84 59.80
CA ILE A 10 4.80 78.86 59.97
C ILE A 10 4.21 80.15 60.58
N PHE A 11 3.01 80.55 60.17
CA PHE A 11 2.31 81.72 60.70
C PHE A 11 2.03 81.57 62.20
N LEU A 12 1.45 80.43 62.61
CA LEU A 12 1.21 80.12 64.02
C LEU A 12 2.51 80.12 64.84
N ALA A 13 3.59 79.53 64.31
CA ALA A 13 4.88 79.49 64.98
C ALA A 13 5.52 80.88 65.16
N LYS A 14 5.42 81.76 64.15
CA LYS A 14 6.05 83.09 64.16
C LYS A 14 5.26 84.16 64.90
N HIS A 15 3.93 84.06 64.94
CA HIS A 15 3.04 85.11 65.47
C HIS A 15 2.30 84.72 66.75
N ASN A 16 2.74 83.64 67.43
CA ASN A 16 2.10 83.11 68.63
C ASN A 16 1.92 84.16 69.76
N ASN A 17 2.85 85.11 69.91
CA ASN A 17 2.76 86.16 70.93
C ASN A 17 1.79 87.31 70.60
N LYS A 18 1.27 87.36 69.37
CA LYS A 18 0.36 88.42 68.88
C LYS A 18 -1.11 88.00 68.77
N LEU A 19 -1.40 86.71 68.96
CA LEU A 19 -2.75 86.15 68.88
C LEU A 19 -3.29 85.88 70.29
N SER A 20 -4.59 86.06 70.48
CA SER A 20 -5.29 85.58 71.68
C SER A 20 -5.37 84.04 71.67
N ASP A 21 -5.59 83.45 72.85
CA ASP A 21 -5.70 81.98 72.96
C ASP A 21 -6.91 81.43 72.17
N GLN A 22 -7.98 82.21 72.06
CA GLN A 22 -9.15 81.87 71.26
C GLN A 22 -8.84 81.81 69.74
N GLU A 23 -8.13 82.81 69.21
CA GLU A 23 -7.75 82.86 67.79
C GLU A 23 -6.79 81.72 67.42
N LYS A 24 -5.83 81.41 68.31
CA LYS A 24 -4.94 80.26 68.12
C LYS A 24 -5.71 78.95 68.09
N GLY A 25 -6.63 78.76 69.04
CA GLY A 25 -7.47 77.57 69.11
C GLY A 25 -8.27 77.36 67.82
N GLN A 26 -8.90 78.41 67.30
CA GLN A 26 -9.67 78.33 66.05
C GLN A 26 -8.80 78.02 64.83
N ILE A 27 -7.67 78.71 64.66
CA ILE A 27 -6.76 78.46 63.53
C ILE A 27 -6.17 77.04 63.62
N SER A 28 -5.86 76.54 64.82
CA SER A 28 -5.35 75.17 64.99
C SER A 28 -6.41 74.12 64.62
N VAL A 29 -7.66 74.29 65.07
CA VAL A 29 -8.77 73.37 64.71
C VAL A 29 -8.99 73.34 63.20
N GLN A 30 -9.01 74.50 62.53
CA GLN A 30 -9.16 74.54 61.06
C GLN A 30 -7.95 73.95 60.33
N LEU A 31 -6.75 74.18 60.84
CA LEU A 31 -5.52 73.61 60.27
C LEU A 31 -5.50 72.08 60.42
N ASP A 32 -5.93 71.56 61.56
CA ASP A 32 -5.97 70.12 61.80
C ASP A 32 -7.07 69.45 60.96
N ALA A 33 -8.25 70.06 60.84
CA ALA A 33 -9.29 69.61 59.90
C ALA A 33 -8.80 69.66 58.44
N LEU A 34 -8.04 70.68 58.05
CA LEU A 34 -7.47 70.79 56.70
C LEU A 34 -6.39 69.72 56.44
N LYS A 35 -5.57 69.37 57.43
CA LYS A 35 -4.60 68.27 57.32
C LYS A 35 -5.31 66.94 57.19
N GLU A 36 -6.28 66.65 58.06
CA GLU A 36 -7.01 65.39 58.05
C GLU A 36 -7.75 65.17 56.72
N THR A 37 -8.44 66.20 56.23
CA THR A 37 -9.11 66.14 54.91
C THR A 37 -8.13 66.01 53.75
N TYR A 38 -6.97 66.66 53.82
CA TYR A 38 -5.92 66.53 52.80
C TYR A 38 -5.30 65.12 52.80
N ASP A 39 -4.98 64.58 53.96
CA ASP A 39 -4.40 63.25 54.13
C ASP A 39 -5.40 62.18 53.65
N GLN A 40 -6.67 62.30 54.01
CA GLN A 40 -7.74 61.41 53.52
C GLN A 40 -7.85 61.46 51.99
N LEU A 41 -7.84 62.65 51.38
CA LEU A 41 -7.90 62.79 49.93
C LEU A 41 -6.67 62.16 49.24
N CYS A 42 -5.48 62.28 49.84
CA CYS A 42 -4.27 61.64 49.35
C CYS A 42 -4.35 60.11 49.46
N CYS A 43 -4.88 59.57 50.56
CA CYS A 43 -5.15 58.14 50.73
C CYS A 43 -6.14 57.64 49.68
N ASP A 44 -7.31 58.26 49.55
CA ASP A 44 -8.36 57.88 48.60
C ASP A 44 -7.85 57.91 47.15
N SER A 45 -7.11 58.96 46.77
CA SER A 45 -6.50 59.08 45.44
C SER A 45 -5.50 57.97 45.16
N THR A 46 -4.68 57.61 46.16
CA THR A 46 -3.71 56.51 46.04
C THR A 46 -4.42 55.16 45.91
N GLU A 47 -5.48 54.93 46.69
CA GLU A 47 -6.29 53.71 46.60
C GLU A 47 -6.98 53.59 45.24
N GLN A 48 -7.58 54.67 44.73
CA GLN A 48 -8.19 54.72 43.40
C GLN A 48 -7.17 54.44 42.29
N LEU A 49 -5.98 55.06 42.36
CA LEU A 49 -4.90 54.79 41.41
C LEU A 49 -4.48 53.33 41.43
N GLN A 50 -4.30 52.75 42.62
CA GLN A 50 -3.95 51.32 42.75
C GLN A 50 -5.07 50.41 42.24
N GLN A 51 -6.34 50.73 42.50
CA GLN A 51 -7.48 49.96 42.01
C GLN A 51 -7.56 49.99 40.48
N MET A 52 -7.37 51.17 39.88
CA MET A 52 -7.35 51.32 38.43
C MET A 52 -6.18 50.56 37.80
N GLN A 53 -4.98 50.61 38.40
CA GLN A 53 -3.83 49.83 37.94
C GLN A 53 -4.10 48.31 38.02
N ARG A 54 -4.68 47.82 39.13
CA ARG A 54 -5.05 46.40 39.26
C ARG A 54 -6.09 45.99 38.21
N HIS A 55 -7.11 46.81 37.98
CA HIS A 55 -8.13 46.56 36.97
C HIS A 55 -7.51 46.48 35.56
N MET A 56 -6.65 47.42 35.19
CA MET A 56 -5.98 47.38 33.87
C MET A 56 -5.08 46.14 33.73
N ALA A 57 -4.34 45.76 34.78
CA ALA A 57 -3.52 44.56 34.76
C ALA A 57 -4.36 43.28 34.59
N GLN A 58 -5.49 43.17 35.29
CA GLN A 58 -6.44 42.06 35.15
C GLN A 58 -7.04 42.01 33.75
N GLN A 59 -7.44 43.15 33.19
CA GLN A 59 -8.02 43.21 31.84
C GLN A 59 -7.01 42.78 30.77
N MET A 60 -5.75 43.24 30.87
CA MET A 60 -4.70 42.78 29.94
C MET A 60 -4.42 41.28 30.09
N ALA A 61 -4.35 40.77 31.32
CA ALA A 61 -4.14 39.34 31.56
C ALA A 61 -5.29 38.49 30.97
N HIS A 62 -6.54 38.92 31.16
CA HIS A 62 -7.71 38.25 30.60
C HIS A 62 -7.70 38.26 29.07
N LYS A 63 -7.37 39.40 28.45
CA LYS A 63 -7.27 39.50 26.99
C LYS A 63 -6.20 38.56 26.42
N THR A 64 -5.00 38.55 27.01
CA THR A 64 -3.92 37.64 26.60
C THR A 64 -4.32 36.16 26.77
N LEU A 65 -5.02 35.83 27.86
CA LEU A 65 -5.52 34.48 28.09
C LEU A 65 -6.51 34.04 27.01
N GLN A 66 -7.45 34.91 26.65
CA GLN A 66 -8.44 34.67 25.60
C GLN A 66 -7.79 34.50 24.22
N GLU A 67 -6.78 35.32 23.89
CA GLU A 67 -6.01 35.18 22.66
C GLU A 67 -5.26 33.84 22.59
N GLN A 68 -4.61 33.43 23.68
CA GLN A 68 -3.94 32.12 23.77
C GLN A 68 -4.93 30.98 23.57
N GLN A 69 -6.07 31.02 24.25
CA GLN A 69 -7.13 30.03 24.09
C GLN A 69 -7.65 29.94 22.65
N ALA A 70 -7.89 31.09 21.99
CA ALA A 70 -8.31 31.14 20.60
C ALA A 70 -7.27 30.49 19.66
N ILE A 71 -5.99 30.78 19.87
CA ILE A 71 -4.88 30.19 19.11
C ILE A 71 -4.84 28.66 19.31
N ARG A 72 -5.01 28.16 20.55
CA ARG A 72 -5.05 26.71 20.82
C ARG A 72 -6.24 26.06 20.14
N GLY A 73 -7.44 26.64 20.28
CA GLY A 73 -8.65 26.15 19.64
C GLY A 73 -8.52 26.10 18.11
N HIS A 74 -7.92 27.12 17.50
CA HIS A 74 -7.66 27.15 16.05
C HIS A 74 -6.70 26.04 15.63
N LYS A 75 -5.57 25.88 16.33
CA LYS A 75 -4.57 24.84 16.00
C LYS A 75 -5.13 23.43 16.11
N LEU A 76 -5.95 23.15 17.13
CA LEU A 76 -6.65 21.88 17.24
C LEU A 76 -7.62 21.66 16.08
N GLN A 77 -8.36 22.69 15.67
CA GLN A 77 -9.27 22.60 14.53
C GLN A 77 -8.53 22.35 13.21
N GLU A 78 -7.41 23.03 12.96
CA GLU A 78 -6.55 22.79 11.79
C GLU A 78 -6.03 21.35 11.75
N MET A 79 -5.65 20.82 12.92
CA MET A 79 -5.24 19.42 13.05
C MET A 79 -6.40 18.47 12.72
N CYS A 80 -7.58 18.64 13.33
CA CYS A 80 -8.77 17.81 13.08
C CYS A 80 -9.22 17.85 11.62
N THR A 81 -9.26 19.03 11.01
CA THR A 81 -9.62 19.18 9.59
C THR A 81 -8.65 18.46 8.66
N TRP A 82 -7.35 18.53 8.93
CA TRP A 82 -6.37 17.75 8.17
C TRP A 82 -6.56 16.25 8.36
N MET A 83 -6.79 15.78 9.59
CA MET A 83 -7.02 14.36 9.88
C MET A 83 -8.29 13.84 9.20
N ALA A 84 -9.37 14.62 9.17
CA ALA A 84 -10.60 14.26 8.45
C ALA A 84 -10.37 14.14 6.93
N GLN A 85 -9.56 15.03 6.34
CA GLN A 85 -9.19 14.92 4.93
C GLN A 85 -8.31 13.70 4.66
N ALA A 86 -7.38 13.40 5.56
CA ALA A 86 -6.53 12.21 5.50
C ALA A 86 -7.37 10.92 5.58
N GLU A 87 -8.36 10.90 6.46
CA GLU A 87 -9.33 9.81 6.61
C GLU A 87 -10.15 9.59 5.35
N ALA A 88 -10.72 10.66 4.77
CA ALA A 88 -11.52 10.57 3.55
C ALA A 88 -10.69 10.04 2.36
N ARG A 89 -9.41 10.43 2.25
CA ARG A 89 -8.50 9.90 1.22
C ARG A 89 -8.24 8.41 1.40
N LEU A 90 -8.00 7.98 2.64
CA LEU A 90 -7.77 6.56 2.94
C LEU A 90 -9.01 5.71 2.64
N GLN A 91 -10.20 6.18 3.02
CA GLN A 91 -11.46 5.51 2.71
C GLN A 91 -11.72 5.46 1.20
N GLY A 92 -11.43 6.53 0.46
CA GLY A 92 -11.53 6.56 -0.99
C GLY A 92 -10.60 5.53 -1.66
N SER A 93 -9.36 5.42 -1.18
CA SER A 93 -8.38 4.43 -1.65
C SER A 93 -8.83 2.99 -1.36
N GLN A 94 -9.31 2.71 -0.14
CA GLN A 94 -9.83 1.39 0.23
C GLN A 94 -11.10 1.02 -0.55
N ALA A 95 -11.98 1.97 -0.82
CA ALA A 95 -13.18 1.73 -1.63
C ALA A 95 -12.81 1.39 -3.09
N ALA A 96 -11.79 2.05 -3.65
CA ALA A 96 -11.30 1.77 -4.99
C ALA A 96 -10.68 0.37 -5.11
N THR A 97 -9.93 -0.07 -4.10
CA THR A 97 -9.32 -1.41 -4.09
C THR A 97 -10.31 -2.53 -3.77
N ALA A 98 -11.37 -2.27 -3.00
CA ALA A 98 -12.41 -3.26 -2.70
C ALA A 98 -13.27 -3.64 -3.92
N GLY A 99 -13.37 -2.75 -4.92
CA GLY A 99 -14.12 -2.99 -6.16
C GLY A 99 -13.28 -3.50 -7.34
N ALA A 100 -11.95 -3.47 -7.21
CA ALA A 100 -11.04 -3.89 -8.26
C ALA A 100 -10.90 -5.43 -8.27
N SER A 101 -11.19 -6.07 -9.41
CA SER A 101 -10.78 -7.45 -9.63
C SER A 101 -9.25 -7.51 -9.64
N GLY A 102 -8.66 -8.67 -9.31
CA GLY A 102 -7.20 -8.86 -9.19
C GLY A 102 -6.36 -8.55 -10.44
N GLU A 103 -6.97 -8.08 -11.53
CA GLU A 103 -6.32 -7.69 -12.78
C GLU A 103 -6.00 -6.17 -12.85
N ASP A 104 -6.62 -5.33 -12.03
CA ASP A 104 -6.40 -3.88 -12.01
C ASP A 104 -5.18 -3.49 -11.15
N LEU A 105 -4.00 -3.95 -11.57
CA LEU A 105 -2.71 -3.64 -10.91
C LEU A 105 -2.48 -2.13 -10.75
N SER A 106 -2.98 -1.33 -11.70
CA SER A 106 -2.89 0.13 -11.66
C SER A 106 -3.68 0.76 -10.50
N VAL A 107 -4.83 0.20 -10.13
CA VAL A 107 -5.62 0.68 -8.98
C VAL A 107 -4.90 0.38 -7.68
N LEU A 108 -4.30 -0.81 -7.60
CA LEU A 108 -3.54 -1.26 -6.45
C LEU A 108 -2.24 -0.45 -6.25
N GLU A 109 -1.52 -0.16 -7.34
CA GLU A 109 -0.33 0.70 -7.35
C GLU A 109 -0.68 2.14 -6.94
N HIS A 110 -1.78 2.69 -7.44
CA HIS A 110 -2.24 4.02 -7.06
C HIS A 110 -2.59 4.09 -5.57
N SER A 111 -3.34 3.11 -5.07
CA SER A 111 -3.65 2.98 -3.64
C SER A 111 -2.37 2.89 -2.79
N GLN A 112 -1.34 2.19 -3.27
CA GLN A 112 -0.05 2.05 -2.57
C GLN A 112 0.68 3.36 -2.44
N LYS A 113 0.72 4.12 -3.54
CA LYS A 113 1.29 5.45 -3.55
C LYS A 113 0.55 6.38 -2.60
N ASP A 114 -0.78 6.37 -2.63
CA ASP A 114 -1.61 7.23 -1.79
C ASP A 114 -1.42 6.96 -0.30
N VAL A 115 -1.45 5.68 0.12
CA VAL A 115 -1.21 5.29 1.52
C VAL A 115 0.22 5.63 1.95
N ALA A 116 1.21 5.45 1.07
CA ALA A 116 2.60 5.81 1.36
C ALA A 116 2.80 7.33 1.51
N ASP A 117 2.17 8.12 0.64
CA ASP A 117 2.20 9.59 0.69
C ASP A 117 1.49 10.11 1.94
N LEU A 118 0.36 9.49 2.32
CA LEU A 118 -0.37 9.78 3.55
C LEU A 118 0.49 9.48 4.80
N ARG A 119 1.13 8.31 4.85
CA ARG A 119 2.03 7.91 5.94
C ARG A 119 3.21 8.87 6.09
N ARG A 120 3.83 9.26 4.97
CA ARG A 120 4.93 10.24 4.97
C ARG A 120 4.47 11.60 5.50
N SER A 121 3.28 12.03 5.07
CA SER A 121 2.66 13.29 5.51
C SER A 121 2.29 13.27 6.98
N LEU A 122 1.79 12.14 7.50
CA LEU A 122 1.51 11.97 8.94
C LEU A 122 2.81 12.05 9.74
N HIS A 123 3.84 11.31 9.32
CA HIS A 123 5.13 11.27 10.00
C HIS A 123 5.82 12.65 10.06
N SER A 124 5.78 13.43 8.98
CA SER A 124 6.36 14.79 8.97
C SER A 124 5.62 15.76 9.89
N ARG A 125 4.33 15.51 10.17
CA ARG A 125 3.49 16.34 11.02
C ARG A 125 3.44 15.88 12.49
N THR A 126 3.87 14.66 12.79
CA THR A 126 3.84 14.08 14.15
C THR A 126 4.41 15.02 15.20
N ALA A 127 5.60 15.59 15.00
CA ALA A 127 6.20 16.49 15.97
C ALA A 127 5.37 17.77 16.21
N SER A 128 4.78 18.31 15.14
CA SER A 128 3.91 19.49 15.22
C SER A 128 2.62 19.17 15.97
N PHE A 129 1.96 18.05 15.66
CA PHE A 129 0.74 17.62 16.33
C PHE A 129 0.98 17.35 17.81
N THR A 130 2.03 16.60 18.16
CA THR A 130 2.40 16.36 19.56
C THR A 130 2.67 17.67 20.30
N SER A 131 3.32 18.65 19.66
CA SER A 131 3.55 19.97 20.25
C SER A 131 2.25 20.75 20.47
N VAL A 132 1.30 20.71 19.52
CA VAL A 132 -0.01 21.37 19.66
C VAL A 132 -0.82 20.73 20.79
N LEU A 133 -0.89 19.40 20.83
CA LEU A 133 -1.59 18.65 21.88
C LEU A 133 -1.03 19.00 23.25
N LYS A 134 0.29 18.83 23.43
CA LYS A 134 0.97 19.12 24.70
C LYS A 134 0.83 20.57 25.12
N ALA A 135 1.05 21.52 24.20
CA ALA A 135 0.92 22.94 24.53
C ALA A 135 -0.53 23.35 24.87
N THR A 136 -1.54 22.56 24.45
CA THR A 136 -2.93 22.77 24.84
C THR A 136 -3.25 22.11 26.18
N GLU A 137 -2.69 20.93 26.46
CA GLU A 137 -2.74 20.28 27.78
C GLU A 137 -2.11 21.17 28.86
N ASP A 138 -0.88 21.62 28.64
CA ASP A 138 -0.15 22.51 29.55
C ASP A 138 -0.95 23.80 29.80
N PHE A 139 -1.54 24.37 28.73
CA PHE A 139 -2.39 25.56 28.85
C PHE A 139 -3.66 25.32 29.69
N LEU A 140 -4.33 24.19 29.49
CA LEU A 140 -5.51 23.83 30.26
C LEU A 140 -5.15 23.62 31.73
N GLU A 141 -4.00 23.02 32.03
CA GLU A 141 -3.51 22.80 33.39
C GLU A 141 -3.17 24.12 34.11
N GLU A 142 -2.48 25.04 33.45
CA GLU A 142 -2.09 26.34 34.04
C GLU A 142 -3.27 27.30 34.26
N ASN A 143 -4.39 27.10 33.55
CA ASN A 143 -5.50 28.05 33.50
C ASN A 143 -6.83 27.49 34.00
N ARG A 144 -6.85 26.34 34.67
CA ARG A 144 -8.05 25.68 35.22
C ARG A 144 -8.94 26.59 36.07
N ILE A 145 -8.33 27.48 36.85
CA ILE A 145 -9.02 28.40 37.76
C ILE A 145 -9.31 29.78 37.16
N LYS A 146 -8.71 30.10 36.00
CA LYS A 146 -8.78 31.44 35.38
C LYS A 146 -9.79 31.51 34.24
N LEU A 147 -10.10 30.36 33.64
CA LEU A 147 -11.02 30.25 32.51
C LEU A 147 -12.46 29.99 32.99
N PRO A 148 -13.47 30.50 32.28
CA PRO A 148 -14.86 30.10 32.49
C PRO A 148 -15.03 28.59 32.27
N LEU A 149 -15.87 27.94 33.09
CA LEU A 149 -16.06 26.49 33.06
C LEU A 149 -16.46 25.98 31.65
N GLY A 150 -17.42 26.62 30.99
CA GLY A 150 -17.87 26.19 29.66
C GLY A 150 -16.82 26.35 28.56
N GLU A 151 -15.93 27.33 28.69
CA GLU A 151 -14.82 27.54 27.75
C GLU A 151 -13.71 26.51 27.93
N LEU A 152 -13.43 26.16 29.19
CA LEU A 152 -12.52 25.08 29.57
C LEU A 152 -13.01 23.74 29.01
N GLU A 153 -14.28 23.40 29.24
CA GLU A 153 -14.91 22.16 28.76
C GLU A 153 -14.88 22.07 27.23
N SER A 154 -15.26 23.14 26.52
CA SER A 154 -15.21 23.18 25.05
C SER A 154 -13.78 22.95 24.51
N LEU A 155 -12.77 23.56 25.11
CA LEU A 155 -11.38 23.37 24.66
C LEU A 155 -10.87 21.97 25.01
N GLN A 156 -11.25 21.44 26.16
CA GLN A 156 -10.92 20.09 26.59
C GLN A 156 -11.57 19.04 25.69
N GLU A 157 -12.83 19.20 25.31
CA GLU A 157 -13.51 18.30 24.36
C GLU A 157 -12.80 18.27 23.01
N LYS A 158 -12.46 19.45 22.46
CA LYS A 158 -11.69 19.55 21.21
C LYS A 158 -10.33 18.88 21.31
N LEU A 159 -9.65 18.99 22.45
CA LEU A 159 -8.37 18.33 22.68
C LEU A 159 -8.53 16.80 22.64
N HIS A 160 -9.50 16.25 23.37
CA HIS A 160 -9.74 14.80 23.39
C HIS A 160 -10.18 14.28 22.00
N GLN A 161 -11.01 15.05 21.28
CA GLN A 161 -11.38 14.73 19.90
C GLN A 161 -10.15 14.66 19.00
N ALA A 162 -9.25 15.65 19.08
CA ALA A 162 -8.03 15.68 18.29
C ALA A 162 -7.09 14.51 18.62
N GLN A 163 -6.97 14.14 19.91
CA GLN A 163 -6.19 12.98 20.35
C GLN A 163 -6.76 11.67 19.81
N GLY A 164 -8.07 11.48 19.94
CA GLY A 164 -8.74 10.28 19.44
C GLY A 164 -8.63 10.13 17.92
N GLN A 165 -8.84 11.22 17.17
CA GLN A 165 -8.68 11.23 15.72
C GLN A 165 -7.23 10.94 15.29
N TYR A 166 -6.24 11.46 16.01
CA TYR A 166 -4.82 11.22 15.69
C TYR A 166 -4.45 9.75 15.83
N LEU A 167 -4.85 9.12 16.96
CA LEU A 167 -4.60 7.70 17.19
C LEU A 167 -5.37 6.82 16.20
N SER A 168 -6.65 7.10 15.98
CA SER A 168 -7.46 6.33 15.03
C SER A 168 -6.93 6.42 13.60
N LEU A 169 -6.50 7.61 13.16
CA LEU A 169 -5.89 7.78 11.85
C LEU A 169 -4.58 6.99 11.74
N GLN A 170 -3.73 7.02 12.77
CA GLN A 170 -2.48 6.25 12.78
C GLN A 170 -2.76 4.74 12.61
N GLU A 171 -3.68 4.19 13.41
CA GLU A 171 -4.07 2.78 13.33
C GLU A 171 -4.63 2.41 11.95
N ARG A 172 -5.50 3.26 11.38
CA ARG A 172 -6.08 3.01 10.05
C ARG A 172 -5.05 3.08 8.93
N VAL A 173 -4.07 3.98 8.99
CA VAL A 173 -2.96 4.03 8.01
C VAL A 173 -2.12 2.77 8.07
N GLU A 174 -1.81 2.28 9.27
CA GLU A 174 -1.06 1.03 9.45
C GLU A 174 -1.86 -0.19 8.97
N ALA A 175 -3.16 -0.25 9.24
CA ALA A 175 -4.05 -1.31 8.77
C ALA A 175 -4.15 -1.34 7.23
N ALA A 176 -4.42 -0.18 6.61
CA ALA A 176 -4.51 -0.06 5.15
C ALA A 176 -3.20 -0.46 4.46
N GLN A 177 -2.05 -0.13 5.05
CA GLN A 177 -0.75 -0.57 4.53
C GLN A 177 -0.62 -2.10 4.54
N LYS A 178 -0.97 -2.76 5.66
CA LYS A 178 -0.88 -4.22 5.78
C LYS A 178 -1.85 -4.94 4.82
N GLU A 179 -3.07 -4.44 4.71
CA GLU A 179 -4.08 -4.96 3.76
C GLU A 179 -3.55 -4.88 2.33
N LEU A 180 -2.94 -3.75 1.97
CA LEU A 180 -2.40 -3.56 0.65
C LEU A 180 -1.15 -4.41 0.38
N GLU A 181 -0.23 -4.55 1.34
CA GLU A 181 0.92 -5.45 1.22
C GLU A 181 0.48 -6.91 1.04
N SER A 182 -0.58 -7.33 1.73
CA SER A 182 -1.20 -8.64 1.54
C SER A 182 -1.82 -8.77 0.15
N ALA A 183 -2.53 -7.75 -0.33
CA ALA A 183 -3.15 -7.74 -1.65
C ALA A 183 -2.10 -7.77 -2.78
N VAL A 184 -1.03 -6.97 -2.67
CA VAL A 184 0.12 -7.00 -3.59
C VAL A 184 0.73 -8.40 -3.61
N SER A 185 0.97 -9.00 -2.45
CA SER A 185 1.56 -10.34 -2.35
C SER A 185 0.67 -11.40 -3.00
N SER A 186 -0.66 -11.32 -2.81
CA SER A 186 -1.63 -12.21 -3.45
C SER A 186 -1.62 -12.06 -4.97
N VAL A 187 -1.65 -10.83 -5.49
CA VAL A 187 -1.60 -10.57 -6.94
C VAL A 187 -0.28 -11.06 -7.53
N MET A 188 0.85 -10.81 -6.85
CA MET A 188 2.16 -11.32 -7.27
C MET A 188 2.20 -12.85 -7.30
N GLN A 189 1.61 -13.53 -6.30
CA GLN A 189 1.53 -14.99 -6.26
C GLN A 189 0.66 -15.52 -7.41
N GLN A 190 -0.51 -14.94 -7.64
CA GLN A 190 -1.41 -15.32 -8.73
C GLN A 190 -0.74 -15.15 -10.09
N GLN A 191 -0.06 -14.03 -10.32
CA GLN A 191 0.66 -13.77 -11.57
C GLN A 191 1.84 -14.73 -11.76
N THR A 192 2.56 -15.06 -10.68
CA THR A 192 3.68 -16.02 -10.72
C THR A 192 3.18 -17.43 -11.05
N GLU A 193 2.05 -17.84 -10.46
CA GLU A 193 1.44 -19.13 -10.78
C GLU A 193 0.97 -19.17 -12.24
N LYS A 194 0.32 -18.12 -12.72
CA LYS A 194 -0.10 -18.01 -14.13
C LYS A 194 1.08 -18.15 -15.10
N VAL A 195 2.21 -17.49 -14.81
CA VAL A 195 3.44 -17.63 -15.61
C VAL A 195 4.01 -19.06 -15.54
N ARG A 196 3.95 -19.72 -14.38
CA ARG A 196 4.36 -21.13 -14.25
C ARG A 196 3.50 -22.04 -15.10
N VAL A 197 2.17 -21.88 -15.05
CA VAL A 197 1.23 -22.68 -15.85
C VAL A 197 1.50 -22.52 -17.34
N ILE A 198 1.75 -21.29 -17.81
CA ILE A 198 2.11 -21.03 -19.21
C ILE A 198 3.42 -21.75 -19.57
N LYS A 199 4.45 -21.66 -18.71
CA LYS A 199 5.73 -22.33 -18.95
C LYS A 199 5.57 -23.86 -19.00
N ASP A 200 4.84 -24.45 -18.06
CA ASP A 200 4.59 -25.89 -18.02
C ASP A 200 3.78 -26.34 -19.26
N PHE A 201 2.84 -25.52 -19.73
CA PHE A 201 2.13 -25.75 -20.99
C PHE A 201 3.10 -25.78 -22.18
N GLU A 202 3.94 -24.75 -22.34
CA GLU A 202 4.93 -24.65 -23.42
C GLU A 202 5.92 -25.82 -23.39
N GLU A 203 6.42 -26.21 -22.22
CA GLU A 203 7.31 -27.37 -22.08
C GLU A 203 6.63 -28.68 -22.50
N ASN A 204 5.38 -28.90 -22.10
CA ASN A 204 4.61 -30.07 -22.51
C ASN A 204 4.34 -30.07 -24.02
N GLN A 205 3.97 -28.92 -24.58
CA GLN A 205 3.75 -28.75 -26.01
C GLN A 205 5.02 -29.05 -26.83
N ASN A 206 6.16 -28.46 -26.44
CA ASN A 206 7.45 -28.66 -27.10
C ASN A 206 7.94 -30.12 -27.03
N LYS A 207 7.74 -30.80 -25.89
CA LYS A 207 8.09 -32.23 -25.72
C LYS A 207 7.26 -33.11 -26.66
N ILE A 208 5.94 -32.90 -26.71
CA ILE A 208 5.05 -33.67 -27.59
C ILE A 208 5.38 -33.41 -29.06
N GLU A 209 5.64 -32.16 -29.44
CA GLU A 209 5.98 -31.79 -30.82
C GLU A 209 7.32 -32.39 -31.26
N SER A 210 8.33 -32.35 -30.40
CA SER A 210 9.64 -32.97 -30.67
C SER A 210 9.51 -34.49 -30.88
N LEU A 211 8.71 -35.16 -30.05
CA LEU A 211 8.44 -36.59 -30.18
C LEU A 211 7.63 -36.92 -31.43
N LEU A 212 6.62 -36.10 -31.78
CA LEU A 212 5.86 -36.25 -33.03
C LEU A 212 6.77 -36.11 -34.26
N HIS A 213 7.67 -35.12 -34.27
CA HIS A 213 8.63 -34.94 -35.35
C HIS A 213 9.62 -36.13 -35.43
N TRP A 214 10.08 -36.64 -34.28
CA TRP A 214 10.91 -37.84 -34.22
C TRP A 214 10.18 -39.06 -34.78
N VAL A 215 8.93 -39.34 -34.35
CA VAL A 215 8.12 -40.46 -34.86
C VAL A 215 7.93 -40.33 -36.38
N ALA A 216 7.65 -39.13 -36.89
CA ALA A 216 7.54 -38.88 -38.33
C ALA A 216 8.85 -39.14 -39.08
N SER A 217 9.99 -38.78 -38.49
CA SER A 217 11.33 -39.02 -39.06
C SER A 217 11.67 -40.52 -39.10
N VAL A 218 11.37 -41.25 -38.02
CA VAL A 218 11.52 -42.71 -37.90
C VAL A 218 10.58 -43.46 -38.85
N LYS A 219 9.38 -42.93 -39.09
CA LYS A 219 8.44 -43.47 -40.08
C LYS A 219 8.90 -43.19 -41.52
N LYS A 220 9.59 -42.07 -41.76
CA LYS A 220 10.14 -41.70 -43.07
C LYS A 220 11.40 -42.49 -43.42
N SER A 221 12.25 -42.84 -42.45
CA SER A 221 13.40 -43.74 -42.66
C SER A 221 12.99 -45.18 -42.99
N ARG A 222 11.76 -45.59 -42.61
CA ARG A 222 11.12 -46.84 -43.03
C ARG A 222 10.69 -46.84 -44.51
N GLY A 223 10.52 -45.66 -45.11
CA GLY A 223 9.85 -45.45 -46.39
C GLY A 223 10.76 -45.25 -47.60
N VAL A 224 11.86 -46.01 -47.75
CA VAL A 224 12.60 -46.26 -49.02
C VAL A 224 13.38 -47.59 -48.82
N PRO A 225 13.28 -48.62 -49.70
CA PRO A 225 12.98 -48.55 -51.14
C PRO A 225 11.83 -49.50 -51.61
N GLU A 226 10.60 -49.01 -51.64
CA GLU A 226 9.56 -49.54 -52.56
C GLU A 226 9.73 -48.85 -53.91
N GLY A 227 10.73 -49.28 -54.68
CA GLY A 227 11.16 -48.51 -55.85
C GLY A 227 12.00 -49.26 -56.87
N LYS A 228 11.78 -50.56 -57.07
CA LYS A 228 12.06 -51.24 -58.35
C LYS A 228 11.00 -52.30 -58.60
N LEU A 229 9.85 -51.87 -59.12
CA LEU A 229 9.02 -52.72 -59.96
C LEU A 229 9.83 -53.07 -61.21
N TRP A 230 10.01 -54.35 -61.52
CA TRP A 230 10.36 -54.77 -62.89
C TRP A 230 9.07 -55.04 -63.67
N PRO A 231 8.93 -54.53 -64.91
CA PRO A 231 7.69 -54.63 -65.68
C PRO A 231 7.43 -56.05 -66.17
N VAL A 232 6.18 -56.48 -66.07
CA VAL A 232 5.59 -57.50 -66.93
C VAL A 232 5.36 -56.86 -68.30
N GLU A 233 6.15 -57.23 -69.30
CA GLU A 233 5.73 -57.11 -70.70
C GLU A 233 5.59 -58.51 -71.32
N LYS A 234 4.34 -58.78 -71.72
CA LYS A 234 3.90 -59.87 -72.57
C LYS A 234 4.19 -59.49 -74.01
N ASP A 235 5.04 -60.24 -74.68
CA ASP A 235 5.03 -60.44 -76.13
C ASP A 235 5.77 -61.77 -76.34
N GLY A 236 5.33 -62.80 -77.06
CA GLY A 236 4.38 -62.90 -78.14
C GLY A 236 4.96 -63.98 -79.07
N GLY A 237 4.44 -65.21 -79.02
CA GLY A 237 4.56 -66.16 -80.13
C GLY A 237 5.64 -67.26 -80.09
N SER A 238 5.11 -68.49 -80.05
CA SER A 238 5.46 -69.61 -80.93
C SER A 238 6.58 -70.60 -80.54
N HIS A 239 6.10 -71.84 -80.31
CA HIS A 239 6.69 -73.15 -80.65
C HIS A 239 8.02 -73.60 -80.04
N GLY A 240 7.99 -74.80 -79.44
CA GLY A 240 9.14 -75.69 -79.37
C GLY A 240 9.29 -76.41 -78.04
N GLY A 241 9.03 -77.72 -78.02
CA GLY A 241 9.11 -78.55 -76.82
C GLY A 241 10.53 -78.70 -76.23
N GLY A 242 10.57 -79.10 -74.97
CA GLY A 242 11.82 -79.45 -74.29
C GLY A 242 11.65 -79.49 -72.77
N ARG A 243 11.53 -80.69 -72.21
CA ARG A 243 11.56 -80.96 -70.77
C ARG A 243 13.00 -80.80 -70.27
N VAL A 244 13.30 -79.84 -69.40
CA VAL A 244 14.53 -79.87 -68.56
C VAL A 244 14.25 -79.24 -67.18
N GLN A 245 14.53 -80.04 -66.15
CA GLN A 245 14.70 -79.63 -64.76
C GLN A 245 15.94 -78.73 -64.64
N GLY A 246 15.80 -77.53 -64.09
CA GLY A 246 16.91 -76.62 -63.79
C GLY A 246 16.67 -75.94 -62.45
N ALA A 247 17.61 -76.14 -61.53
CA ALA A 247 17.62 -75.59 -60.18
C ALA A 247 17.59 -74.05 -60.18
N PRO A 248 17.03 -73.41 -59.13
CA PRO A 248 17.10 -71.96 -59.00
C PRO A 248 18.57 -71.52 -58.87
N ASP A 249 18.91 -70.49 -59.64
CA ASP A 249 20.21 -69.84 -59.70
C ASP A 249 20.65 -69.37 -58.30
N GLY A 250 21.79 -69.88 -57.81
CA GLY A 250 22.29 -69.61 -56.45
C GLY A 250 22.54 -68.13 -56.17
N HIS A 251 22.77 -67.33 -57.21
CA HIS A 251 22.91 -65.87 -57.10
C HIS A 251 21.59 -65.14 -56.77
N LEU A 252 20.44 -65.68 -57.16
CA LEU A 252 19.14 -65.11 -56.79
C LEU A 252 18.77 -65.44 -55.33
N LEU A 253 19.16 -66.62 -54.85
CA LEU A 253 18.97 -67.00 -53.45
C LEU A 253 19.87 -66.19 -52.52
N GLU A 254 21.14 -66.00 -52.89
CA GLU A 254 22.11 -65.20 -52.12
C GLU A 254 21.69 -63.71 -52.07
N MET A 255 21.21 -63.13 -53.17
CA MET A 255 20.69 -61.75 -53.21
C MET A 255 19.40 -61.57 -52.38
N VAL A 256 18.54 -62.59 -52.32
CA VAL A 256 17.33 -62.58 -51.49
C VAL A 256 17.67 -62.75 -50.01
N GLU A 257 18.68 -63.56 -49.69
CA GLU A 257 19.16 -63.81 -48.32
C GLU A 257 19.92 -62.59 -47.76
N GLU A 258 20.80 -61.97 -48.55
CA GLU A 258 21.47 -60.69 -48.21
C GLU A 258 20.45 -59.55 -48.03
N ASN A 259 19.42 -59.47 -48.89
CA ASN A 259 18.35 -58.47 -48.76
C ASN A 259 17.46 -58.71 -47.53
N LEU A 260 17.28 -59.97 -47.13
CA LEU A 260 16.52 -60.33 -45.93
C LEU A 260 17.31 -60.02 -44.65
N ASP A 261 18.62 -60.27 -44.64
CA ASP A 261 19.51 -59.93 -43.52
C ASP A 261 19.65 -58.40 -43.36
N LEU A 262 19.73 -57.64 -44.46
CA LEU A 262 19.65 -56.17 -44.43
C LEU A 262 18.32 -55.68 -43.86
N HIS A 263 17.20 -56.33 -44.23
CA HIS A 263 15.88 -56.01 -43.70
C HIS A 263 15.76 -56.33 -42.21
N TYR A 264 16.30 -57.47 -41.76
CA TYR A 264 16.28 -57.88 -40.36
C TYR A 264 17.14 -56.97 -39.48
N THR A 265 18.35 -56.64 -39.93
CA THR A 265 19.25 -55.70 -39.23
C THR A 265 18.64 -54.29 -39.16
N SER A 266 18.04 -53.81 -40.26
CA SER A 266 17.29 -52.55 -40.29
C SER A 266 16.12 -52.55 -39.31
N LEU A 267 15.32 -53.63 -39.30
CA LEU A 267 14.19 -53.78 -38.38
C LEU A 267 14.63 -53.82 -36.91
N LYS A 268 15.78 -54.46 -36.62
CA LYS A 268 16.35 -54.54 -35.28
C LYS A 268 16.86 -53.18 -34.78
N VAL A 269 17.55 -52.41 -35.62
CA VAL A 269 17.98 -51.03 -35.31
C VAL A 269 16.76 -50.16 -35.03
N HIS A 270 15.74 -50.25 -35.88
CA HIS A 270 14.48 -49.52 -35.71
C HIS A 270 13.76 -49.86 -34.40
N HIS A 271 13.66 -51.15 -34.06
CA HIS A 271 13.07 -51.58 -32.79
C HIS A 271 13.85 -51.05 -31.58
N GLN A 272 15.18 -51.01 -31.67
CA GLN A 272 16.03 -50.47 -30.61
C GLN A 272 15.85 -48.94 -30.45
N GLU A 273 15.69 -48.20 -31.56
CA GLU A 273 15.36 -46.76 -31.55
C GLU A 273 13.99 -46.49 -30.90
N LEU A 274 12.99 -47.33 -31.20
CA LEU A 274 11.65 -47.24 -30.62
C LEU A 274 11.65 -47.47 -29.11
N LEU A 275 12.37 -48.51 -28.66
CA LEU A 275 12.53 -48.81 -27.23
C LEU A 275 13.31 -47.71 -26.49
N SER A 276 14.31 -47.09 -27.14
CA SER A 276 15.11 -46.02 -26.54
C SER A 276 14.27 -44.78 -26.19
N HIS A 277 13.19 -44.51 -26.92
CA HIS A 277 12.31 -43.34 -26.69
C HIS A 277 10.99 -43.69 -25.99
N GLN A 278 10.77 -44.96 -25.63
CA GLN A 278 9.53 -45.41 -24.99
C GLN A 278 9.25 -44.66 -23.68
N GLN A 279 10.28 -44.48 -22.85
CA GLN A 279 10.14 -43.79 -21.58
C GLN A 279 9.79 -42.30 -21.78
N ASP A 280 10.37 -41.66 -22.80
CA ASP A 280 10.11 -40.25 -23.11
C ASP A 280 8.68 -40.04 -23.59
N VAL A 281 8.15 -40.95 -24.42
CA VAL A 281 6.74 -40.92 -24.86
C VAL A 281 5.79 -41.11 -23.68
N ILE A 282 6.10 -42.04 -22.76
CA ILE A 282 5.29 -42.27 -21.56
C ILE A 282 5.29 -41.03 -20.67
N LEU A 283 6.47 -40.48 -20.36
CA LEU A 283 6.61 -39.30 -19.48
C LEU A 283 5.97 -38.05 -20.08
N ALA A 284 6.18 -37.79 -21.38
CA ALA A 284 5.57 -36.64 -22.05
C ALA A 284 4.03 -36.74 -22.06
N THR A 285 3.51 -37.95 -22.32
CA THR A 285 2.06 -38.21 -22.31
C THR A 285 1.46 -38.03 -20.91
N GLN A 286 2.11 -38.59 -19.88
CA GLN A 286 1.65 -38.47 -18.49
C GLN A 286 1.76 -37.04 -17.97
N SER A 287 2.86 -36.34 -18.29
CA SER A 287 3.08 -34.94 -17.90
C SER A 287 2.03 -34.02 -18.50
N ALA A 288 1.76 -34.13 -19.80
CA ALA A 288 0.76 -33.30 -20.47
C ALA A 288 -0.68 -33.66 -20.05
N GLN A 289 -0.98 -34.93 -19.78
CA GLN A 289 -2.28 -35.32 -19.22
C GLN A 289 -2.47 -34.78 -17.81
N GLY A 290 -1.47 -34.93 -16.93
CA GLY A 290 -1.51 -34.40 -15.57
C GLY A 290 -1.57 -32.87 -15.52
N PHE A 291 -0.96 -32.20 -16.51
CA PHE A 291 -1.09 -30.76 -16.70
C PHE A 291 -2.52 -30.36 -17.08
N LEU A 292 -3.11 -31.03 -18.09
CA LEU A 292 -4.49 -30.80 -18.51
C LEU A 292 -5.50 -31.06 -17.38
N ASP A 293 -5.27 -32.07 -16.54
CA ASP A 293 -6.16 -32.41 -15.43
C ASP A 293 -6.13 -31.35 -14.32
N LYS A 294 -4.95 -30.76 -14.05
CA LYS A 294 -4.76 -29.74 -13.01
C LYS A 294 -5.15 -28.33 -13.45
N HIS A 295 -4.83 -27.95 -14.68
CA HIS A 295 -4.96 -26.58 -15.20
C HIS A 295 -6.06 -26.41 -16.25
N ASN A 296 -7.02 -27.35 -16.28
CA ASN A 296 -8.21 -27.27 -17.15
C ASN A 296 -8.96 -25.92 -17.10
N PRO A 297 -9.13 -25.23 -15.94
CA PRO A 297 -9.82 -23.94 -15.91
C PRO A 297 -8.94 -22.75 -16.33
N ASP A 298 -7.61 -22.90 -16.36
CA ASP A 298 -6.65 -21.82 -16.64
C ASP A 298 -6.33 -21.68 -18.14
N LEU A 299 -6.74 -22.67 -18.94
CA LEU A 299 -6.48 -22.75 -20.38
C LEU A 299 -7.68 -22.30 -21.20
N THR A 300 -7.43 -21.70 -22.36
CA THR A 300 -8.48 -21.48 -23.34
C THR A 300 -8.95 -22.80 -23.95
N LEU A 301 -10.18 -22.82 -24.46
CA LEU A 301 -10.73 -24.00 -25.14
C LEU A 301 -9.86 -24.45 -26.32
N GLU A 302 -9.24 -23.50 -27.02
CA GLU A 302 -8.38 -23.76 -28.18
C GLU A 302 -7.03 -24.39 -27.78
N GLU A 303 -6.35 -23.86 -26.77
CA GLU A 303 -5.09 -24.42 -26.24
C GLU A 303 -5.28 -25.84 -25.72
N LYS A 304 -6.39 -26.08 -25.01
CA LYS A 304 -6.77 -27.41 -24.55
C LYS A 304 -6.96 -28.37 -25.72
N GLN A 305 -7.74 -27.97 -26.72
CA GLN A 305 -8.00 -28.81 -27.89
C GLN A 305 -6.73 -29.09 -28.68
N ASP A 306 -5.82 -28.11 -28.82
CA ASP A 306 -4.56 -28.29 -29.51
C ASP A 306 -3.65 -29.30 -28.81
N LEU A 307 -3.46 -29.15 -27.48
CA LEU A 307 -2.64 -30.07 -26.70
C LEU A 307 -3.23 -31.48 -26.68
N GLN A 308 -4.56 -31.61 -26.57
CA GLN A 308 -5.26 -32.90 -26.66
C GLN A 308 -5.12 -33.54 -28.05
N ARG A 309 -5.21 -32.76 -29.13
CA ARG A 309 -5.04 -33.25 -30.50
C ARG A 309 -3.63 -33.78 -30.72
N ARG A 310 -2.61 -33.04 -30.26
CA ARG A 310 -1.20 -33.45 -30.34
C ARG A 310 -0.91 -34.71 -29.51
N LEU A 311 -1.50 -34.80 -28.31
CA LEU A 311 -1.43 -36.02 -27.48
C LEU A 311 -2.05 -37.23 -28.17
N GLY A 312 -3.23 -37.08 -28.77
CA GLY A 312 -3.88 -38.13 -29.55
C GLY A 312 -3.01 -38.57 -30.72
N GLY A 313 -2.51 -37.60 -31.50
CA GLY A 313 -1.61 -37.87 -32.62
C GLY A 313 -0.31 -38.57 -32.22
N LEU A 314 0.26 -38.28 -31.05
CA LEU A 314 1.46 -38.95 -30.57
C LEU A 314 1.19 -40.41 -30.18
N LYS A 315 0.07 -40.66 -29.49
CA LYS A 315 -0.36 -42.03 -29.13
C LYS A 315 -0.64 -42.87 -30.37
N ASP A 316 -1.38 -42.32 -31.33
CA ASP A 316 -1.78 -43.04 -32.54
C ASP A 316 -0.59 -43.34 -33.47
N GLN A 317 0.43 -42.48 -33.51
CA GLN A 317 1.61 -42.69 -34.36
C GLN A 317 2.67 -43.59 -33.72
N TYR A 318 2.70 -43.69 -32.38
CA TYR A 318 3.66 -44.52 -31.65
C TYR A 318 3.17 -45.96 -31.40
N ALA A 319 1.85 -46.17 -31.34
CA ALA A 319 1.22 -47.49 -31.19
C ALA A 319 1.44 -48.40 -32.41
#